data_AF-A0A914DCG6-F1
#
_entry.id   AF-A0A914DCG6-F1
#
_cell.length_a   1.000
_cell.length_b   1.000
_cell.length_c   1.000
_cell.angle_alpha   90.00
_cell.angle_beta   90.00
_cell.angle_gamma   90.00
#
_symmetry.space_group_name_H-M   'P 1'
#
loop_
_entity.id
_entity.type
_entity.pdbx_description
1 polymer ?
#
loop_
_entity_poly.entity_id
_entity_poly.type
_entity_poly.pdbx_seq_one_letter_code
_entity_poly.pdbx_strand_id
1 'polypeptide(L)'
;KLDGTKKDYQYWLVCDDMDIAPARRILEEEKFEPPIRALLEKEAQDYQKFVEKSLKFEPGQEDPSAPEEWFKPLSTAYRPQENLFQPNMFFEAADARDNDGYLRLVKVVKVDGDLVTLCFVRSGLGKKNWTEKYDSRWFFPPGWAAKAGAKFCPPNKPK
;
A
#
# COMPACT_ATOMS: atom_id res chain seq x y z
N LYS A 1 -4.43 9.02 0.55
CA LYS A 1 -3.93 10.40 0.40
C LYS A 1 -3.46 10.86 1.76
N LEU A 2 -2.31 11.55 1.83
CA LEU A 2 -1.85 12.16 3.09
C LEU A 2 -2.41 13.58 3.19
N ASP A 3 -3.07 13.89 4.30
CA ASP A 3 -3.67 15.20 4.52
C ASP A 3 -2.62 16.25 4.90
N GLY A 4 -2.84 17.49 4.46
CA GLY A 4 -1.95 18.61 4.76
C GLY A 4 -0.64 18.64 3.96
N THR A 5 -0.50 17.84 2.89
CA THR A 5 0.68 17.88 2.01
C THR A 5 0.45 18.70 0.73
N LYS A 6 1.46 19.46 0.29
CA LYS A 6 1.45 20.36 -0.90
C LYS A 6 1.13 19.67 -2.23
N LYS A 7 1.32 18.35 -2.29
CA LYS A 7 1.03 17.52 -3.46
C LYS A 7 0.12 16.39 -3.01
N ASP A 8 -0.59 15.82 -3.97
CA ASP A 8 -1.42 14.66 -3.72
C ASP A 8 -0.54 13.40 -3.62
N TYR A 9 -0.05 13.13 -2.41
CA TYR A 9 0.62 11.88 -2.08
C TYR A 9 -0.45 10.83 -1.77
N GLN A 10 -0.90 10.14 -2.81
CA GLN A 10 -1.75 8.97 -2.67
C GLN A 10 -0.88 7.74 -2.40
N TYR A 11 -1.45 6.73 -1.76
CA TYR A 11 -0.86 5.40 -1.58
C TYR A 11 -2.03 4.42 -1.55
N TRP A 12 -1.83 3.24 -2.09
CA TRP A 12 -2.76 2.13 -1.99
C TRP A 12 -2.25 1.16 -0.95
N LEU A 13 -3.03 0.80 0.06
CA LEU A 13 -2.62 -0.20 1.06
C LEU A 13 -3.70 -1.27 1.13
N VAL A 14 -3.32 -2.48 1.54
CA VAL A 14 -4.30 -3.52 1.85
C VAL A 14 -4.93 -3.20 3.21
N CYS A 15 -6.22 -3.48 3.39
CA CYS A 15 -6.92 -3.13 4.64
C CYS A 15 -6.45 -3.90 5.88
N ASP A 16 -5.68 -4.99 5.69
CA ASP A 16 -5.06 -5.78 6.74
C ASP A 16 -3.55 -5.49 6.89
N ASP A 17 -3.07 -4.39 6.33
CA ASP A 17 -1.67 -3.98 6.47
C ASP A 17 -1.37 -3.54 7.91
N MET A 18 -0.13 -3.80 8.37
CA MET A 18 0.32 -3.38 9.70
C MET A 18 0.60 -1.88 9.77
N ASP A 19 0.82 -1.24 8.62
CA ASP A 19 1.21 0.17 8.52
C ASP A 19 0.01 1.14 8.60
N ILE A 20 -1.20 0.63 8.83
CA ILE A 20 -2.40 1.42 9.06
C ILE A 20 -3.03 1.09 10.43
N ALA A 21 -3.58 2.11 11.07
CA ALA A 21 -4.21 1.99 12.38
C ALA A 21 -5.39 2.96 12.51
N PRO A 22 -6.34 2.70 13.44
CA PRO A 22 -7.42 3.62 13.75
C PRO A 22 -6.87 4.96 14.24
N ALA A 23 -7.47 6.07 13.82
CA ALA A 23 -7.00 7.43 14.16
C ALA A 23 -6.96 7.69 15.68
N ARG A 24 -7.96 7.19 16.42
CA ARG A 24 -8.08 7.41 17.88
C ARG A 24 -6.98 6.76 18.69
N ARG A 25 -6.50 5.58 18.30
CA ARG A 25 -5.41 4.89 19.00
C ARG A 25 -4.14 5.73 19.05
N ILE A 26 -3.86 6.43 17.97
CA ILE A 26 -2.65 7.24 17.87
C ILE A 26 -2.79 8.55 18.68
N LEU A 27 -4.02 9.07 18.87
CA LEU A 27 -4.29 10.24 19.73
C LEU A 27 -3.99 9.97 21.21
N GLU A 28 -4.21 8.74 21.65
CA GLU A 28 -3.94 8.31 23.03
C GLU A 28 -2.45 8.06 23.28
N GLU A 29 -1.66 7.75 22.24
CA GLU A 29 -0.21 7.48 22.31
C GLU A 29 0.66 8.77 22.18
N GLU A 30 0.03 9.95 22.15
CA GLU A 30 0.60 11.32 22.23
C GLU A 30 1.67 11.74 21.18
N LYS A 31 2.09 10.87 20.26
CA LYS A 31 3.15 11.21 19.29
C LYS A 31 2.79 10.84 17.86
N PHE A 32 2.31 11.85 17.13
CA PHE A 32 2.29 11.82 15.67
C PHE A 32 3.45 12.64 15.13
N GLU A 33 4.31 11.98 14.39
CA GLU A 33 5.25 12.70 13.54
C GLU A 33 4.51 13.15 12.28
N PRO A 34 4.72 14.39 11.83
CA PRO A 34 4.29 14.75 10.50
C PRO A 34 4.92 13.81 9.46
N PRO A 35 4.32 13.72 8.26
CA PRO A 35 5.07 13.35 7.07
C PRO A 35 6.35 14.19 6.93
N ILE A 36 7.12 13.99 5.85
CA ILE A 36 8.31 14.81 5.59
C ILE A 36 7.93 16.31 5.62
N ARG A 37 8.42 17.06 6.62
CA ARG A 37 8.00 18.45 6.93
C ARG A 37 8.05 19.40 5.73
N ALA A 38 9.01 19.20 4.83
CA ALA A 38 9.15 19.97 3.59
C ALA A 38 7.94 19.83 2.64
N LEU A 39 7.19 18.73 2.76
CA LEU A 39 6.03 18.39 1.95
C LEU A 39 4.73 18.99 2.50
N LEU A 40 4.71 19.54 3.72
CA LEU A 40 3.51 20.06 4.36
C LEU A 40 3.10 21.43 3.82
N GLU A 41 1.80 21.64 3.65
CA GLU A 41 1.20 22.96 3.45
C GLU A 41 1.42 23.85 4.67
N LYS A 42 1.18 25.16 4.52
CA LYS A 42 1.46 26.13 5.58
C LYS A 42 0.60 25.86 6.82
N GLU A 43 -0.64 25.48 6.59
CA GLU A 43 -1.68 25.18 7.57
C GLU A 43 -1.38 23.91 8.36
N ALA A 44 -0.54 23.02 7.82
CA ALA A 44 -0.13 21.75 8.42
C ALA A 44 1.27 21.80 9.07
N GLN A 45 1.95 22.96 9.06
CA GLN A 45 3.28 23.11 9.69
C GLN A 45 3.25 22.91 11.21
N ASP A 46 2.13 23.24 11.86
CA ASP A 46 1.81 22.83 13.23
C ASP A 46 0.95 21.56 13.15
N TYR A 47 1.63 20.43 12.96
CA TYR A 47 0.97 19.17 12.59
C TYR A 47 0.03 18.64 13.68
N GLN A 48 0.37 18.83 14.95
CA GLN A 48 -0.49 18.42 16.07
C GLN A 48 -1.82 19.18 16.02
N LYS A 49 -1.80 20.52 15.93
CA LYS A 49 -3.03 21.30 15.80
C LYS A 49 -3.80 20.99 14.53
N PHE A 50 -3.10 20.69 13.43
CA PHE A 50 -3.72 20.29 12.17
C PHE A 50 -4.50 18.98 12.30
N VAL A 51 -3.92 17.96 12.93
CA VAL A 51 -4.57 16.66 13.19
C VAL A 51 -5.75 16.84 14.13
N GLU A 52 -5.58 17.53 15.26
CA GLU A 52 -6.67 17.83 16.19
C GLU A 52 -7.85 18.54 15.51
N LYS A 53 -7.57 19.49 14.62
CA LYS A 53 -8.62 20.18 13.87
C LYS A 53 -9.31 19.26 12.87
N SER A 54 -8.55 18.40 12.18
CA SER A 54 -9.06 17.50 11.15
C SER A 54 -9.94 16.38 11.74
N LEU A 55 -9.71 16.00 13.00
CA LEU A 55 -10.47 14.97 13.71
C LEU A 55 -11.65 15.52 14.53
N LYS A 56 -11.84 16.85 14.58
CA LYS A 56 -13.02 17.45 15.22
C LYS A 56 -14.26 17.24 14.36
N PHE A 57 -15.33 16.76 15.00
CA PHE A 57 -16.66 16.68 14.44
C PHE A 57 -17.67 17.27 15.44
N GLU A 58 -18.73 17.91 14.93
CA GLU A 58 -19.73 18.57 15.77
C GLU A 58 -20.71 17.54 16.38
N PRO A 59 -21.34 17.84 17.53
CA PRO A 59 -22.38 16.99 18.10
C PRO A 59 -23.53 16.76 17.09
N GLY A 60 -23.76 15.48 16.74
CA GLY A 60 -24.75 15.07 15.74
C GLY A 60 -24.18 14.83 14.33
N GLN A 61 -22.89 15.09 14.11
CA GLN A 61 -22.16 14.56 12.95
C GLN A 61 -21.65 13.15 13.25
N GLU A 62 -21.63 12.30 12.21
CA GLU A 62 -20.95 11.02 12.27
C GLU A 62 -19.44 11.24 12.41
N ASP A 63 -18.79 10.44 13.24
CA ASP A 63 -17.33 10.44 13.37
C ASP A 63 -16.73 10.08 11.99
N PRO A 64 -15.91 10.95 11.38
CA PRO A 64 -15.31 10.67 10.08
C PRO A 64 -14.22 9.59 10.14
N SER A 65 -13.85 9.11 11.32
CA SER A 65 -12.85 8.06 11.52
C SER A 65 -13.38 6.72 11.04
N ALA A 66 -12.53 5.96 10.34
CA ALA A 66 -12.84 4.57 10.02
C ALA A 66 -13.00 3.74 11.32
N PRO A 67 -14.01 2.85 11.40
CA PRO A 67 -14.22 2.00 12.57
C PRO A 67 -13.01 1.11 12.88
N GLU A 68 -12.72 0.91 14.17
CA GLU A 68 -11.55 0.14 14.60
C GLU A 68 -11.61 -1.31 14.10
N GLU A 69 -12.80 -1.90 14.02
CA GLU A 69 -13.01 -3.26 13.55
C GLU A 69 -12.64 -3.49 12.07
N TRP A 70 -12.38 -2.43 11.29
CA TRP A 70 -11.89 -2.53 9.92
C TRP A 70 -10.38 -2.74 9.87
N PHE A 71 -9.66 -2.39 10.93
CA PHE A 71 -8.21 -2.53 11.03
C PHE A 71 -7.90 -3.88 11.70
N LYS A 72 -7.74 -4.91 10.88
CA LYS A 72 -7.38 -6.27 11.34
C LYS A 72 -6.05 -6.65 10.72
N PRO A 73 -4.92 -6.29 11.37
CA PRO A 73 -3.62 -6.54 10.78
C PRO A 73 -3.38 -8.04 10.58
N LEU A 74 -2.77 -8.40 9.45
CA LEU A 74 -2.52 -9.80 9.12
C LEU A 74 -1.67 -10.47 10.22
N SER A 75 -2.21 -11.52 10.82
CA SER A 75 -1.48 -12.34 11.79
C SER A 75 -0.16 -12.86 11.20
N THR A 76 0.91 -12.79 11.99
CA THR A 76 2.23 -13.31 11.61
C THR A 76 2.21 -14.80 11.26
N ALA A 77 1.24 -15.56 11.78
CA ALA A 77 1.02 -16.96 11.44
C ALA A 77 0.65 -17.18 9.96
N TYR A 78 0.09 -16.17 9.29
CA TYR A 78 -0.25 -16.23 7.87
C TYR A 78 0.84 -15.65 6.96
N ARG A 79 1.97 -15.22 7.54
CA ARG A 79 3.13 -14.78 6.75
C ARG A 79 3.97 -15.97 6.30
N PRO A 80 4.48 -15.96 5.06
CA PRO A 80 5.42 -16.97 4.64
C PRO A 80 6.66 -16.94 5.55
N GLN A 81 7.14 -18.10 5.97
CA GLN A 81 8.29 -18.22 6.88
C GLN A 81 9.64 -18.21 6.13
N GLU A 82 9.59 -18.49 4.82
CA GLU A 82 10.75 -18.55 3.94
C GLU A 82 10.35 -18.19 2.51
N ASN A 83 11.35 -17.86 1.68
CA ASN A 83 11.13 -17.53 0.29
C ASN A 83 10.95 -18.80 -0.56
N LEU A 84 9.72 -19.01 -1.04
CA LEU A 84 9.36 -20.15 -1.91
C LEU A 84 9.25 -19.77 -3.39
N PHE A 85 9.53 -18.52 -3.76
CA PHE A 85 9.49 -18.11 -5.17
C PHE A 85 10.59 -18.81 -5.98
N GLN A 86 10.31 -19.05 -7.25
CA GLN A 86 11.27 -19.57 -8.21
C GLN A 86 11.29 -18.72 -9.48
N PRO A 87 12.43 -18.61 -10.18
CA PRO A 87 12.49 -17.97 -11.49
C PRO A 87 11.43 -18.55 -12.45
N ASN A 88 10.83 -17.67 -13.25
CA ASN A 88 9.75 -17.96 -14.20
C ASN A 88 8.36 -18.23 -13.60
N MET A 89 8.15 -18.13 -12.28
CA MET A 89 6.80 -18.07 -11.72
C MET A 89 6.08 -16.78 -12.14
N PHE A 90 4.76 -16.87 -12.27
CA PHE A 90 3.88 -15.74 -12.55
C PHE A 90 2.90 -15.51 -11.40
N PHE A 91 2.64 -14.25 -11.08
CA PHE A 91 1.72 -13.86 -10.02
C PHE A 91 1.18 -12.45 -10.27
N GLU A 92 0.35 -11.93 -9.36
CA GLU A 92 -0.23 -10.60 -9.45
C GLU A 92 0.48 -9.65 -8.49
N ALA A 93 0.83 -8.44 -8.93
CA ALA A 93 1.42 -7.45 -8.04
C ALA A 93 1.00 -6.01 -8.36
N ALA A 94 1.00 -5.17 -7.33
CA ALA A 94 0.86 -3.73 -7.48
C ALA A 94 2.21 -3.10 -7.85
N ASP A 95 2.23 -2.14 -8.78
CA ASP A 95 3.42 -1.34 -9.06
C ASP A 95 3.37 -0.05 -8.21
N ALA A 96 3.98 -0.04 -7.01
CA ALA A 96 4.03 1.15 -6.15
C ALA A 96 4.72 2.37 -6.80
N ARG A 97 5.44 2.21 -7.93
CA ARG A 97 5.97 3.35 -8.70
C ARG A 97 4.89 4.03 -9.53
N ASP A 98 3.91 3.27 -10.02
CA ASP A 98 2.73 3.81 -10.71
C ASP A 98 1.69 4.28 -9.70
N ASN A 99 1.55 3.54 -8.59
CA ASN A 99 0.66 3.86 -7.48
C ASN A 99 -0.79 4.18 -7.93
N ASP A 100 -1.25 3.46 -8.94
CA ASP A 100 -2.55 3.65 -9.59
C ASP A 100 -3.63 2.69 -9.08
N GLY A 101 -3.28 1.85 -8.10
CA GLY A 101 -4.16 0.85 -7.51
C GLY A 101 -4.44 -0.35 -8.40
N TYR A 102 -3.78 -0.49 -9.56
CA TYR A 102 -3.95 -1.63 -10.43
C TYR A 102 -2.97 -2.75 -10.09
N LEU A 103 -3.50 -3.96 -9.93
CA LEU A 103 -2.72 -5.19 -9.96
C LEU A 103 -2.37 -5.55 -11.41
N ARG A 104 -1.21 -6.15 -11.62
CA ARG A 104 -0.68 -6.51 -12.94
C ARG A 104 -0.11 -7.92 -12.89
N LEU A 105 -0.12 -8.61 -14.03
CA LEU A 105 0.65 -9.85 -14.17
C LEU A 105 2.14 -9.53 -14.09
N VAL A 106 2.86 -10.25 -13.25
CA VAL A 106 4.30 -10.16 -13.10
C VAL A 106 4.97 -11.51 -13.23
N LYS A 107 6.22 -11.52 -13.66
CA LYS A 107 7.07 -12.70 -13.77
C LYS A 107 8.27 -12.57 -12.83
N VAL A 108 8.60 -13.62 -12.09
CA VAL A 108 9.86 -13.71 -11.34
C VAL A 108 11.02 -13.86 -12.31
N VAL A 109 11.97 -12.93 -12.27
CA VAL A 109 13.18 -12.92 -13.08
C VAL A 109 14.34 -13.59 -12.35
N LYS A 110 14.52 -13.26 -11.07
CA LYS A 110 15.62 -13.77 -10.23
C LYS A 110 15.13 -13.90 -8.79
N VAL A 111 15.68 -14.88 -8.07
CA VAL A 111 15.54 -15.03 -6.62
C VAL A 111 16.94 -14.99 -6.01
N ASP A 112 17.12 -14.24 -4.93
CA ASP A 112 18.40 -14.04 -4.23
C ASP A 112 18.16 -13.99 -2.72
N GLY A 113 18.25 -15.14 -2.04
CA GLY A 113 17.84 -15.28 -0.65
C GLY A 113 16.38 -14.85 -0.46
N ASP A 114 16.15 -13.85 0.38
CA ASP A 114 14.83 -13.30 0.67
C ASP A 114 14.30 -12.32 -0.39
N LEU A 115 15.11 -11.99 -1.40
CA LEU A 115 14.78 -11.00 -2.41
C LEU A 115 14.25 -11.66 -3.69
N VAL A 116 13.17 -11.08 -4.22
CA VAL A 116 12.52 -11.49 -5.46
C VAL A 116 12.60 -10.35 -6.45
N THR A 117 13.32 -10.56 -7.55
CA THR A 117 13.36 -9.62 -8.68
C THR A 117 12.27 -9.98 -9.68
N LEU A 118 11.36 -9.04 -9.94
CA LEU A 118 10.20 -9.21 -10.80
C LEU A 118 10.20 -8.26 -12.00
N CYS A 119 9.56 -8.72 -13.07
CA CYS A 119 9.29 -7.97 -14.28
C CYS A 119 7.77 -7.90 -14.49
N PHE A 120 7.25 -6.69 -14.68
CA PHE A 120 5.84 -6.48 -14.97
C PHE A 120 5.56 -6.80 -16.44
N VAL A 121 4.62 -7.72 -16.66
CA VAL A 121 4.20 -8.15 -18.00
C VAL A 121 3.26 -7.07 -18.58
N ARG A 122 3.83 -5.92 -18.95
CA ARG A 122 3.15 -4.89 -19.77
C ARG A 122 3.78 -4.82 -21.16
N SER A 123 2.91 -4.61 -22.15
CA SER A 123 3.27 -4.31 -23.53
C SER A 123 3.64 -2.83 -23.62
N GLY A 124 4.95 -2.57 -23.62
CA GLY A 124 5.53 -1.23 -23.59
C GLY A 124 6.91 -1.29 -22.93
N LEU A 125 7.94 -1.44 -23.77
CA LEU A 125 9.36 -1.45 -23.43
C LEU A 125 9.73 -0.35 -22.41
N GLY A 126 10.49 -0.71 -21.36
CA GLY A 126 11.34 0.28 -20.67
C GLY A 126 11.31 0.34 -19.14
N LYS A 127 10.43 -0.38 -18.44
CA LYS A 127 10.47 -0.39 -16.96
C LYS A 127 11.56 -1.33 -16.44
N LYS A 128 12.43 -0.80 -15.59
CA LYS A 128 13.44 -1.60 -14.87
C LYS A 128 12.76 -2.65 -14.01
N ASN A 129 13.40 -3.81 -13.89
CA ASN A 129 13.05 -4.83 -12.91
C ASN A 129 12.97 -4.19 -11.51
N TRP A 130 12.10 -4.73 -10.68
CA TRP A 130 11.97 -4.33 -9.28
C TRP A 130 12.39 -5.52 -8.43
N THR A 131 13.25 -5.28 -7.44
CA THR A 131 13.56 -6.25 -6.38
C THR A 131 12.88 -5.88 -5.06
N GLU A 132 12.15 -6.82 -4.48
CA GLU A 132 11.43 -6.65 -3.22
C GLU A 132 11.58 -7.91 -2.35
N LYS A 133 11.36 -7.79 -1.03
CA LYS A 133 11.36 -8.96 -0.15
C LYS A 133 10.17 -9.89 -0.43
N TYR A 134 10.36 -11.20 -0.28
CA TYR A 134 9.35 -12.22 -0.63
C TYR A 134 8.03 -12.13 0.15
N ASP A 135 8.06 -11.57 1.37
CA ASP A 135 6.90 -11.40 2.26
C ASP A 135 6.17 -10.06 2.05
N SER A 136 6.47 -9.38 0.95
CA SER A 136 5.81 -8.15 0.51
C SER A 136 4.29 -8.27 0.46
N ARG A 137 3.61 -7.25 1.02
CA ARG A 137 2.15 -7.10 0.97
C ARG A 137 1.61 -6.72 -0.41
N TRP A 138 2.50 -6.48 -1.37
CA TRP A 138 2.17 -6.14 -2.74
C TRP A 138 2.09 -7.34 -3.68
N PHE A 139 2.38 -8.54 -3.18
CA PHE A 139 2.40 -9.78 -3.93
C PHE A 139 1.12 -10.58 -3.66
N PHE A 140 0.46 -11.00 -4.73
CA PHE A 140 -0.80 -11.72 -4.66
C PHE A 140 -0.77 -12.95 -5.57
N PRO A 141 -1.40 -14.07 -5.15
CA PRO A 141 -1.49 -15.25 -6.00
C PRO A 141 -2.36 -14.96 -7.24
N PRO A 142 -2.15 -15.71 -8.35
CA PRO A 142 -3.02 -15.60 -9.52
C PRO A 142 -4.52 -15.74 -9.16
N GLY A 143 -5.34 -14.84 -9.70
CA GLY A 143 -6.79 -14.78 -9.46
C GLY A 143 -7.21 -13.98 -8.22
N TRP A 144 -6.28 -13.45 -7.44
CA TRP A 144 -6.60 -12.67 -6.24
C TRP A 144 -7.39 -11.40 -6.59
N ALA A 145 -6.98 -10.66 -7.63
CA ALA A 145 -7.67 -9.43 -8.03
C ALA A 145 -9.16 -9.68 -8.34
N ALA A 146 -9.46 -10.75 -9.08
CA ALA A 146 -10.81 -11.15 -9.41
C ALA A 146 -11.63 -11.51 -8.16
N LYS A 147 -11.01 -12.24 -7.21
CA LYS A 147 -11.67 -12.64 -5.96
C LYS A 147 -11.92 -11.45 -5.01
N ALA A 148 -10.99 -10.51 -4.95
CA ALA A 148 -11.05 -9.34 -4.08
C ALA A 148 -11.84 -8.17 -4.67
N GLY A 149 -12.27 -8.26 -5.94
CA GLY A 149 -12.87 -7.14 -6.67
C GLY A 149 -11.88 -6.01 -6.95
N ALA A 150 -10.56 -6.30 -6.90
CA ALA A 150 -9.52 -5.32 -7.17
C ALA A 150 -9.35 -5.10 -8.68
N LYS A 151 -8.88 -3.90 -9.06
CA LYS A 151 -8.63 -3.58 -10.46
C LYS A 151 -7.40 -4.33 -10.96
N PHE A 152 -7.58 -5.12 -12.02
CA PHE A 152 -6.50 -5.81 -12.71
C PHE A 152 -6.24 -5.19 -14.07
N CYS A 153 -4.98 -4.89 -14.37
CA CYS A 153 -4.54 -4.45 -15.69
C CYS A 153 -4.02 -5.67 -16.46
N PRO A 154 -4.78 -6.17 -17.46
CA PRO A 154 -4.35 -7.32 -18.24
C PRO A 154 -3.10 -6.97 -19.07
N PRO A 155 -2.24 -7.96 -19.39
CA PRO A 155 -1.19 -7.76 -20.38
C PRO A 155 -1.83 -7.37 -21.71
N ASN A 156 -1.32 -6.35 -22.43
CA ASN A 156 -1.85 -6.09 -23.77
C ASN A 156 -1.58 -7.33 -24.62
N LYS A 157 -2.53 -7.67 -25.49
CA LYS A 157 -2.34 -8.74 -26.48
C LYS A 157 -1.04 -8.45 -27.25
N PRO A 158 -0.16 -9.44 -27.47
CA PRO A 158 0.87 -9.28 -28.49
C PRO A 158 0.18 -8.88 -29.80
N LYS A 159 0.75 -7.87 -30.49
CA LYS A 159 0.34 -7.56 -31.87
C LYS A 159 0.77 -8.70 -32.78
#